data_AF-A0A7W2KXQ7-F1
#
_entry.id   AF-A0A7W2KXQ7-F1
#
_cell.length_a   1.000
_cell.length_b   1.000
_cell.length_c   1.000
_cell.angle_alpha   90.00
_cell.angle_beta   90.00
_cell.angle_gamma   90.00
#
_symmetry.space_group_name_H-M   'P 1'
#
loop_
_entity.id
_entity.type
_entity.pdbx_description
1 polymer ?
#
loop_
_entity_poly.entity_id
_entity_poly.type
_entity_poly.pdbx_seq_one_letter_code
_entity_poly.pdbx_strand_id
1 'polypeptide(L)' 'MSISYRSRPRYVVIPAGIEFFHITESATGRVKGFRRRHHDACELARSLER' A
#
# COMPACT_ATOMS: atom_id res chain seq x y z
N MET A 1 -13.88 26.15 1.11
CA MET A 1 -12.98 25.41 0.21
C MET A 1 -13.07 23.94 0.55
N SER A 2 -13.88 23.19 -0.19
CA SER A 2 -13.98 21.74 -0.06
C SER A 2 -12.64 21.14 -0.47
N ILE A 3 -11.81 20.78 0.51
CA ILE A 3 -10.70 19.87 0.26
C ILE A 3 -11.35 18.61 -0.26
N SER A 4 -11.23 18.35 -1.56
CA SER A 4 -11.58 17.05 -2.12
C SER A 4 -10.75 16.03 -1.36
N TYR A 5 -11.35 15.36 -0.37
CA TYR A 5 -10.79 14.19 0.29
C TYR A 5 -10.67 13.14 -0.81
N ARG A 6 -9.61 13.22 -1.61
CA ARG A 6 -9.15 12.06 -2.37
C ARG A 6 -8.92 11.02 -1.30
N SER A 7 -9.82 10.05 -1.23
CA SER A 7 -9.79 8.98 -0.24
C SER A 7 -8.36 8.47 -0.19
N ARG A 8 -7.68 8.66 0.95
CA ARG A 8 -6.30 8.22 1.08
C ARG A 8 -6.33 6.70 0.87
N PRO A 9 -5.44 6.13 0.04
CA PRO A 9 -5.42 4.69 -0.19
C PRO A 9 -5.30 3.97 1.16
N ARG A 10 -6.16 2.98 1.40
CA ARG A 10 -6.18 2.21 2.65
C ARG A 10 -4.94 1.34 2.76
N TYR A 11 -4.36 0.93 1.63
CA TYR A 11 -3.14 0.15 1.58
C TYR A 11 -2.03 0.95 0.91
N VAL A 12 -0.89 1.04 1.60
CA VAL A 12 0.30 1.74 1.13
C VAL A 12 1.45 0.76 0.91
N VAL A 13 2.25 1.02 -0.12
CA VAL A 13 3.45 0.25 -0.43
C VAL A 13 4.65 0.95 0.19
N ILE A 14 5.39 0.24 1.03
CA ILE A 14 6.54 0.80 1.75
C ILE A 14 7.80 -0.04 1.40
N PRO A 15 8.92 0.59 1.03
CA PRO A 15 10.18 -0.10 0.81
C PRO A 15 10.75 -0.61 2.15
N ALA A 16 11.18 -1.86 2.18
CA ALA A 16 11.64 -2.57 3.37
C ALA A 16 13.06 -3.14 3.25
N GLY A 17 13.77 -2.83 2.16
CA GLY A 17 15.11 -3.31 1.88
C GLY A 17 15.48 -3.19 0.40
N ILE A 18 16.50 -3.92 -0.01
CA ILE A 18 16.91 -4.03 -1.42
C ILE A 18 15.87 -4.89 -2.13
N GLU A 19 15.15 -4.28 -3.09
CA GLU A 19 14.10 -4.96 -3.87
C GLU A 19 13.09 -5.69 -2.96
N PHE A 20 12.64 -5.03 -1.90
CA PHE A 20 11.64 -5.58 -1.00
C PHE A 20 10.65 -4.50 -0.60
N PHE A 21 9.36 -4.82 -0.70
CA PHE A 21 8.26 -3.92 -0.43
C PHE A 21 7.22 -4.66 0.41
N HIS A 22 6.71 -4.00 1.45
CA HIS A 22 5.56 -4.50 2.19
C HIS A 22 4.34 -3.62 1.96
N ILE A 23 3.17 -4.23 2.03
CA ILE A 23 1.89 -3.55 1.86
C ILE A 23 1.31 -3.37 3.25
N THR A 24 1.11 -2.13 3.67
CA THR A 24 0.66 -1.78 5.02
C THR A 24 -0.70 -1.11 4.96
N GLU A 25 -1.61 -1.53 5.81
CA GLU A 25 -2.90 -0.88 6.00
C GLU A 25 -2.72 0.44 6.76
N SER A 26 -3.13 1.56 6.18
CA SER A 26 -2.85 2.91 6.69
C SER A 26 -3.55 3.20 8.02
N ALA A 27 -4.69 2.55 8.28
CA ALA A 27 -5.49 2.77 9.49
C ALA A 27 -4.91 2.04 10.71
N THR A 28 -4.38 0.84 10.51
CA THR A 28 -3.94 -0.04 11.61
C THR A 28 -2.43 -0.27 11.65
N GLY A 29 -1.71 0.11 10.59
CA GLY A 29 -0.28 -0.21 10.44
C GLY A 29 -0.01 -1.70 10.19
N ARG A 30 -1.04 -2.52 9.94
CA ARG A 30 -0.87 -3.96 9.73
C ARG A 30 -0.29 -4.26 8.36
N VAL A 31 0.75 -5.09 8.33
CA VAL A 31 1.33 -5.60 7.08
C VAL A 31 0.43 -6.72 6.53
N LYS A 32 -0.01 -6.56 5.28
CA LYS A 32 -0.87 -7.52 4.56
C LYS A 32 -0.08 -8.47 3.66
N GLY A 33 1.18 -8.15 3.36
CA GLY A 33 2.05 -9.01 2.57
C GLY A 33 3.34 -8.32 2.13
N PHE A 34 4.18 -9.11 1.45
CA PHE A 34 5.49 -8.70 0.97
C PHE A 34 5.66 -9.03 -0.51
N ARG A 35 6.36 -8.18 -1.26
CA ARG A 35 6.67 -8.37 -2.68
C ARG A 35 8.08 -7.87 -2.95
N ARG A 36 8.78 -8.53 -3.88
CA ARG A 36 10.14 -8.11 -4.28
C ARG A 36 10.14 -6.95 -5.28
N ARG A 37 9.10 -6.88 -6.13
CA ARG A 37 8.96 -5.80 -7.11
C ARG A 37 7.93 -4.79 -6.66
N HIS A 38 8.22 -3.51 -6.92
CA HIS A 38 7.30 -2.42 -6.63
C HIS A 38 5.98 -2.56 -7.37
N HIS A 39 6.02 -3.00 -8.64
CA HIS A 39 4.83 -3.22 -9.45
C HIS A 39 3.89 -4.25 -8.82
N ASP A 40 4.42 -5.42 -8.44
CA ASP A 40 3.65 -6.49 -7.79
C ASP A 40 3.08 -6.04 -6.44
N ALA A 41 3.83 -5.20 -5.71
CA ALA A 41 3.35 -4.60 -4.45
C ALA A 41 2.18 -3.64 -4.68
N CYS A 42 2.25 -2.83 -5.74
CA CYS A 42 1.21 -1.89 -6.10
C CYS A 42 -0.06 -2.59 -6.60
N GLU A 43 0.08 -3.65 -7.39
CA GLU A 43 -1.05 -4.50 -7.82
C GLU A 43 -1.77 -5.11 -6.61
N LEU A 44 -1.02 -5.65 -5.64
CA LEU A 44 -1.59 -6.18 -4.41
C LEU A 44 -2.29 -5.09 -3.58
N ALA A 45 -1.69 -3.91 -3.44
CA ALA A 45 -2.34 -2.80 -2.74
C ALA A 45 -3.69 -2.45 -3.39
N ARG A 46 -3.74 -2.39 -4.73
CA ARG A 46 -4.99 -2.13 -5.47
C ARG A 46 -6.02 -3.24 -5.34
N SER A 47 -5.62 -4.51 -5.33
CA SER A 47 -6.56 -5.62 -5.17
C SER A 47 -7.17 -5.68 -3.77
N LEU A 48 -6.44 -5.21 -2.75
CA LEU A 48 -6.94 -5.09 -1.38
C LEU A 48 -7.92 -3.92 -1.19
N GLU A 49 -7.88 -2.88 -2.04
CA GLU A 49 -8.84 -1.76 -2.01
C GLU A 49 -10.26 -2.16 -2.47
N ARG A 50 -10.41 -3.33 -3.12
CA ARG A 50 -11.69 -3.84 -3.59
C ARG A 50 -12.53 -4.44 -2.47
#